data_AF-A0A7C7PX15-F1
#
_entry.id   AF-A0A7C7PX15-F1
#
_cell.length_a   1.000
_cell.length_b   1.000
_cell.length_c   1.000
_cell.angle_alpha   90.00
_cell.angle_beta   90.00
_cell.angle_gamma   90.00
#
_symmetry.space_group_name_H-M   'P 1'
#
loop_
_entity.id
_entity.type
_entity.pdbx_description
1 polymer ?
#
loop_
_entity_poly.entity_id
_entity_poly.type
_entity_poly.pdbx_seq_one_letter_code
_entity_poly.pdbx_strand_id
1 'polypeptide(L)' 'MNFEEIAPNAKKVAIYGKGGIGKSTTTQNTAAALAHYFNKKVMIHGCDPKADS' A
#
# COMPACT_ATOMS: atom_id res chain seq x y z
N MET A 1 17.74 5.55 4.85
CA MET A 1 16.55 6.23 5.39
C MET A 1 15.51 5.15 5.59
N ASN A 2 15.24 4.80 6.84
CA ASN A 2 14.39 3.66 7.18
C ASN A 2 12.95 4.14 7.40
N PHE A 3 11.96 3.34 7.00
CA PHE A 3 10.54 3.72 7.20
C PHE A 3 10.19 3.91 8.68
N GLU A 4 10.90 3.24 9.59
CA GLU A 4 10.78 3.45 11.04
C GLU A 4 11.17 4.88 11.47
N GLU A 5 12.09 5.54 10.76
CA GLU A 5 12.53 6.91 11.07
C GLU A 5 11.54 7.95 10.51
N ILE A 6 10.95 7.66 9.35
CA ILE A 6 10.07 8.60 8.61
C ILE A 6 8.64 8.56 9.17
N ALA A 7 8.18 7.39 9.61
CA ALA A 7 6.82 7.18 10.09
C ALA A 7 6.79 6.13 11.22
N PRO A 8 7.31 6.46 12.42
CA PRO A 8 7.52 5.49 13.50
C PRO A 8 6.25 4.78 13.98
N ASN A 9 5.09 5.42 13.83
CA ASN A 9 3.78 4.87 14.23
C ASN A 9 2.91 4.43 13.04
N ALA A 10 3.46 4.41 11.82
CA ALA A 10 2.69 3.98 10.66
C ALA A 10 2.47 2.47 10.65
N LYS A 11 1.22 2.07 10.42
CA LYS A 11 0.88 0.65 10.26
C LYS A 11 1.30 0.18 8.86
N LYS A 12 2.18 -0.82 8.83
CA LYS A 12 2.68 -1.44 7.59
C LYS A 12 1.79 -2.63 7.22
N VAL A 13 1.32 -2.65 5.98
CA VAL A 13 0.47 -3.74 5.45
C VAL A 13 1.08 -4.20 4.13
N ALA A 14 1.33 -5.50 4.01
CA ALA A 14 1.83 -6.11 2.79
C ALA A 14 0.73 -6.97 2.14
N ILE A 15 0.50 -6.76 0.84
CA ILE A 15 -0.45 -7.56 0.04
C ILE A 15 0.35 -8.41 -0.93
N TYR A 16 0.23 -9.74 -0.79
CA TYR A 16 0.98 -10.73 -1.58
C TYR A 16 0.06 -11.80 -2.16
N GLY A 17 0.53 -12.52 -3.17
CA GLY A 17 -0.27 -13.50 -3.90
C GLY A 17 0.21 -13.74 -5.34
N LYS A 18 -0.40 -14.73 -6.02
CA LYS A 18 -0.06 -15.13 -7.39
C LYS A 18 -0.15 -13.97 -8.40
N GLY A 19 0.58 -14.06 -9.50
CA GLY A 19 0.44 -13.13 -10.62
C GLY A 19 -1.00 -13.07 -11.14
N GLY A 20 -1.52 -11.87 -11.40
CA GLY A 20 -2.87 -11.67 -11.93
C GLY A 20 -4.03 -11.81 -10.94
N ILE A 21 -3.78 -12.06 -9.64
CA ILE A 21 -4.86 -12.21 -8.64
C ILE A 21 -5.51 -10.87 -8.21
N GLY A 22 -5.05 -9.74 -8.74
CA GLY A 22 -5.58 -8.42 -8.40
C GLY A 22 -4.94 -7.75 -7.17
N LYS A 23 -3.66 -8.03 -6.89
CA LYS A 23 -2.92 -7.36 -5.78
C LYS A 23 -2.98 -5.84 -5.91
N SER A 24 -2.52 -5.30 -7.04
CA SER A 24 -2.49 -3.85 -7.30
C SER A 24 -3.88 -3.21 -7.18
N THR A 25 -4.89 -3.86 -7.76
CA THR A 25 -6.29 -3.43 -7.67
C THR A 25 -6.78 -3.38 -6.23
N THR A 26 -6.45 -4.40 -5.43
CA THR A 26 -6.83 -4.46 -4.01
C THR A 26 -6.09 -3.40 -3.20
N THR A 27 -4.79 -3.22 -3.44
CA THR A 27 -3.96 -2.19 -2.79
C THR A 27 -4.50 -0.79 -3.03
N GLN A 28 -4.77 -0.43 -4.30
CA GLN A 28 -5.24 0.91 -4.68
C GLN A 28 -6.63 1.20 -4.10
N ASN A 29 -7.57 0.26 -4.20
CA ASN A 29 -8.91 0.42 -3.64
C ASN A 29 -8.89 0.55 -2.11
N THR A 30 -8.05 -0.24 -1.44
CA THR A 30 -7.89 -0.16 0.02
C THR A 30 -7.31 1.18 0.43
N ALA A 31 -6.26 1.66 -0.26
CA ALA A 31 -5.67 2.96 0.01
C ALA A 31 -6.66 4.10 -0.24
N ALA A 32 -7.42 4.06 -1.33
CA ALA A 32 -8.46 5.04 -1.64
C ALA A 32 -9.57 5.04 -0.57
N ALA A 33 -10.03 3.86 -0.12
CA ALA A 33 -11.03 3.75 0.94
C ALA A 33 -10.50 4.28 2.28
N LEU A 34 -9.25 3.98 2.64
CA LEU A 34 -8.59 4.49 3.86
C LEU A 34 -8.44 6.02 3.84
N ALA A 35 -8.08 6.59 2.70
CA ALA A 35 -7.99 8.04 2.54
C ALA A 35 -9.38 8.70 2.58
N HIS A 36 -10.34 8.18 1.82
CA HIS A 36 -11.65 8.81 1.62
C HIS A 36 -12.60 8.63 2.82
N TYR A 37 -12.74 7.41 3.35
CA TYR A 37 -13.72 7.12 4.40
C TYR A 37 -13.16 7.23 5.82
N PHE A 38 -11.85 7.03 5.99
CA PHE A 38 -11.21 6.99 7.31
C PHE A 38 -10.22 8.13 7.55
N ASN A 39 -10.11 9.08 6.61
CA ASN A 39 -9.23 10.24 6.63
C ASN A 39 -7.77 9.89 7.02
N LYS A 40 -7.28 8.72 6.56
CA LYS A 40 -5.92 8.27 6.84
C LYS A 40 -4.96 8.81 5.78
N LYS A 41 -3.78 9.24 6.23
CA LYS A 41 -2.64 9.45 5.33
C LYS A 41 -2.05 8.09 4.98
N VAL A 42 -2.10 7.74 3.70
CA VAL A 42 -1.70 6.42 3.18
C VAL A 42 -0.62 6.61 2.14
N MET A 43 0.35 5.70 2.11
CA MET A 43 1.39 5.62 1.09
C MET A 43 1.38 4.21 0.51
N ILE A 44 1.32 4.10 -0.81
CA ILE A 44 1.50 2.83 -1.51
C ILE A 44 2.98 2.73 -1.88
N HIS A 45 3.58 1.59 -1.58
CA HIS A 45 4.94 1.27 -2.01
C HIS A 45 4.87 0.03 -2.91
N GLY A 46 5.06 0.24 -4.21
CA GLY A 46 5.18 -0.84 -5.18
C GLY A 46 6.47 -1.63 -4.95
N CYS A 47 6.37 -2.95 -5.04
CA CYS A 47 7.52 -3.87 -4.99
C CYS A 47 7.61 -4.73 -6.27
N ASP A 48 6.76 -4.46 -7.26
CA ASP A 48 6.73 -5.18 -8.53
C ASP A 48 7.68 -4.49 -9.54
N PRO A 49 8.69 -5.18 -10.10
CA PRO A 49 9.61 -4.60 -11.08
C PRO A 49 8.90 -4.17 -12.38
N LYS A 50 7.67 -4.64 -12.62
CA LYS A 50 6.84 -4.25 -13.76
C LYS A 50 6.18 -2.87 -13.59
N ALA A 51 6.35 -2.21 -12.44
CA ALA A 51 5.78 -0.91 -12.09
C ALA A 51 4.23 -0.90 -12.00
N ASP A 52 3.61 -2.05 -11.71
CA ASP A 52 2.15 -2.18 -11.61
C ASP A 52 1.59 -1.79 -10.21
N SER A 53 2.30 -0.99 -9.40
CA SER A 53 1.83 -0.44 -8.09
C SER A 53 2.66 0.73 -7.61
#